data_AF-A0A3A3A1U6-F1
#
_entry.id   AF-A0A3A3A1U6-F1
#
_cell.length_a   1.000
_cell.length_b   1.000
_cell.length_c   1.000
_cell.angle_alpha   90.00
_cell.angle_beta   90.00
_cell.angle_gamma   90.00
#
_symmetry.space_group_name_H-M   'P 1'
#
loop_
_entity.id
_entity.type
_entity.pdbx_description
1 polymer ?
#
loop_
_entity_poly.entity_id
_entity_poly.type
_entity_poly.pdbx_seq_one_letter_code
_entity_poly.pdbx_strand_id
1 'polypeptide(L)'
;MSTNQSTQILSVRRLNGEGPGSRSLEEWWNNERASKTPESAAIEEAAHLLRTSDIPVAFPTETVYGLGADATRSEAVHGIYKAKQRPSDNPLIIHIDSLPMLERLLRPGTGTVTTAAPTHSIPPIYHPLIDRFWPGPLTIILPNPSGSHLAPEVTSNLTTFGVRMPASPLARLLIHAADRPLAAPSANASTKPSPTTAEHVYHDLKGRINLILDGGPCGVGVESTVVDGLSDPPAILRPGGIGIEELRMCSGWENVQVGYHDGTLDVREVPRAPGMKYRHYSPKARVILFEPDADETAVSKHVRKDLEDSAVGAHTIGIVRTKQWKEGLGLISDDPMTLETLPSPFKSLVKFSVPLQDVSGTGTVNKGVFDCHLGTDLESIARGLFSALRAMDDQDVDVIYVEGVSDRTGDLAAAVMNRLRKAAGAELKLKSL
;
A
#
# COMPACT_ATOMS: atom_id res chain seq x y z
N MET A 1 24.91 13.43 -18.76
CA MET A 1 25.78 12.86 -17.71
C MET A 1 24.97 12.82 -16.42
N SER A 2 24.42 11.65 -16.06
CA SER A 2 23.61 11.51 -14.85
C SER A 2 24.56 11.55 -13.65
N THR A 3 24.60 12.67 -12.93
CA THR A 3 25.23 12.72 -11.61
C THR A 3 24.61 11.61 -10.77
N ASN A 4 25.47 10.70 -10.33
CA ASN A 4 25.18 9.56 -9.47
C ASN A 4 24.78 10.11 -8.09
N GLN A 5 23.62 10.76 -7.97
CA GLN A 5 23.11 11.23 -6.68
C GLN A 5 22.66 9.99 -5.90
N SER A 6 23.33 9.75 -4.78
CA SER A 6 22.92 8.76 -3.79
C SER A 6 21.50 9.09 -3.33
N THR A 7 20.62 8.08 -3.22
CA THR A 7 19.28 8.26 -2.65
C THR A 7 19.40 8.74 -1.20
N GLN A 8 18.82 9.90 -0.91
CA GLN A 8 18.83 10.53 0.40
C GLN A 8 17.51 10.26 1.14
N ILE A 9 17.60 10.06 2.45
CA ILE A 9 16.44 9.99 3.36
C ILE A 9 16.47 11.25 4.23
N LEU A 10 15.43 12.09 4.13
CA LEU A 10 15.29 13.29 4.95
C LEU A 10 14.12 13.11 5.92
N SER A 11 14.38 13.26 7.22
CA SER A 11 13.35 13.17 8.24
C SER A 11 12.37 14.34 8.15
N VAL A 12 11.09 14.02 8.19
CA VAL A 12 9.95 14.95 8.32
C VAL A 12 8.96 14.45 9.39
N ARG A 13 9.49 13.71 10.38
CA ARG A 13 8.69 13.02 11.40
C ARG A 13 7.96 14.00 12.31
N ARG A 14 8.54 15.16 12.64
CA ARG A 14 7.85 16.18 13.45
C ARG A 14 6.66 16.73 12.69
N LEU A 15 6.84 17.14 11.43
CA LEU A 15 5.75 17.65 10.58
C LEU A 15 4.65 16.61 10.38
N ASN A 16 5.00 15.32 10.25
CA ASN A 16 4.01 14.25 10.14
C ASN A 16 3.20 14.06 11.42
N GLY A 17 3.82 14.26 12.60
CA GLY A 17 3.17 14.09 13.90
C GLY A 17 2.34 15.30 14.37
N GLU A 18 2.80 16.53 14.09
CA GLU A 18 2.13 17.76 14.55
C GLU A 18 0.91 18.13 13.70
N GLY A 19 1.06 18.06 12.37
CA GLY A 19 0.06 18.55 11.44
C GLY A 19 -0.29 20.05 11.62
N PRO A 20 -1.34 20.54 10.93
CA PRO A 20 -1.71 21.96 10.97
C PRO A 20 -2.42 22.37 12.26
N GLY A 21 -2.95 21.43 13.06
CA GLY A 21 -3.84 21.74 14.17
C GLY A 21 -5.10 22.45 13.67
N SER A 22 -5.42 23.62 14.23
CA SER A 22 -6.55 24.46 13.79
C SER A 22 -6.23 25.41 12.63
N ARG A 23 -4.97 25.47 12.18
CA ARG A 23 -4.51 26.37 11.11
C ARG A 23 -4.93 25.85 9.73
N SER A 24 -5.00 26.74 8.76
CA SER A 24 -5.07 26.31 7.36
C SER A 24 -3.73 25.67 6.93
N LEU A 25 -3.76 24.89 5.85
CA LEU A 25 -2.54 24.28 5.28
C LEU A 25 -1.52 25.34 4.86
N GLU A 26 -2.00 26.46 4.29
CA GLU A 26 -1.19 27.59 3.87
C GLU A 26 -0.55 28.33 5.07
N GLU A 27 -1.35 28.61 6.12
CA GLU A 27 -0.85 29.23 7.35
C GLU A 27 0.20 28.35 8.04
N TRP A 28 -0.05 27.04 8.10
CA TRP A 28 0.91 26.10 8.66
C TRP A 28 2.20 26.11 7.84
N TRP A 29 2.10 26.04 6.51
CA TRP A 29 3.27 26.04 5.64
C TRP A 29 4.10 27.32 5.73
N ASN A 30 3.44 28.49 5.71
CA ASN A 30 4.12 29.78 5.80
C ASN A 30 4.89 29.92 7.12
N ASN A 31 4.31 29.45 8.23
CA ASN A 31 4.97 29.44 9.54
C ASN A 31 6.19 28.50 9.57
N GLU A 32 6.06 27.29 9.02
CA GLU A 32 7.14 26.31 8.96
C GLU A 32 8.29 26.82 8.08
N ARG A 33 7.98 27.36 6.90
CA ARG A 33 8.96 27.97 5.99
C ARG A 33 9.68 29.15 6.63
N ALA A 34 8.96 30.04 7.32
CA ALA A 34 9.56 31.18 8.01
C ALA A 34 10.54 30.75 9.12
N SER A 35 10.27 29.62 9.76
CA SER A 35 11.10 29.04 10.82
C SER A 35 12.38 28.37 10.31
N LYS A 36 12.50 28.10 9.01
CA LYS A 36 13.69 27.52 8.34
C LYS A 36 14.22 26.25 9.04
N THR A 37 13.32 25.41 9.50
CA THR A 37 13.68 24.14 10.14
C THR A 37 14.27 23.16 9.10
N PRO A 38 15.08 22.17 9.52
CA PRO A 38 15.57 21.14 8.60
C PRO A 38 14.45 20.41 7.85
N GLU A 39 13.31 20.16 8.51
CA GLU A 39 12.16 19.51 7.88
C GLU A 39 11.47 20.44 6.86
N SER A 40 11.39 21.75 7.12
CA SER A 40 10.89 22.71 6.12
C SER A 40 11.78 22.76 4.88
N ALA A 41 13.12 22.73 5.04
CA ALA A 41 14.06 22.66 3.93
C ALA A 41 13.91 21.36 3.12
N ALA A 42 13.67 20.22 3.79
CA ALA A 42 13.40 18.95 3.12
C ALA A 42 12.12 18.99 2.27
N ILE A 43 11.06 19.64 2.77
CA ILE A 43 9.82 19.83 2.00
C ILE A 43 10.04 20.79 0.82
N GLU A 44 10.82 21.87 0.99
CA GLU A 44 11.14 22.78 -0.09
C GLU A 44 11.97 22.11 -1.19
N GLU A 45 12.95 21.30 -0.82
CA GLU A 45 13.75 20.51 -1.74
C GLU A 45 12.87 19.50 -2.51
N ALA A 46 12.03 18.74 -1.79
CA ALA A 46 11.09 17.81 -2.41
C ALA A 46 10.13 18.52 -3.38
N ALA A 47 9.55 19.66 -2.96
CA ALA A 47 8.66 20.45 -3.79
C ALA A 47 9.37 21.02 -5.03
N HIS A 48 10.64 21.43 -4.90
CA HIS A 48 11.45 21.87 -6.03
C HIS A 48 11.72 20.73 -7.01
N LEU A 49 12.10 19.55 -6.53
CA LEU A 49 12.30 18.36 -7.36
C LEU A 49 11.02 17.97 -8.10
N LEU A 50 9.87 17.94 -7.41
CA LEU A 50 8.58 17.62 -8.02
C LEU A 50 8.22 18.59 -9.17
N ARG A 51 8.59 19.87 -9.05
CA ARG A 51 8.35 20.86 -10.10
C ARG A 51 9.31 20.78 -11.28
N THR A 52 10.56 20.41 -11.05
CA THR A 52 11.65 20.64 -12.02
C THR A 52 12.29 19.35 -12.56
N SER A 53 12.30 18.29 -11.76
CA SER A 53 12.92 17.01 -12.10
C SER A 53 11.93 16.08 -12.80
N ASP A 54 12.48 15.10 -13.52
CA ASP A 54 11.74 13.94 -14.03
C ASP A 54 11.86 12.73 -13.09
N ILE A 55 12.66 12.85 -12.02
CA ILE A 55 12.86 11.80 -11.02
C ILE A 55 11.83 11.97 -9.90
N PRO A 56 11.03 10.92 -9.59
CA PRO A 56 10.01 11.02 -8.56
C PRO A 56 10.60 11.11 -7.14
N VAL A 57 9.79 11.63 -6.21
CA VAL A 57 10.08 11.74 -4.78
C VAL A 57 9.19 10.78 -4.01
N ALA A 58 9.76 10.03 -3.07
CA ALA A 58 8.98 9.17 -2.18
C ALA A 58 8.54 9.93 -0.92
N PHE A 59 7.28 9.76 -0.51
CA PHE A 59 6.71 10.45 0.64
C PHE A 59 5.67 9.58 1.37
N PRO A 60 5.49 9.76 2.69
CA PRO A 60 4.53 8.98 3.47
C PRO A 60 3.09 9.45 3.23
N THR A 61 2.15 8.53 3.36
CA THR A 61 0.71 8.85 3.54
C THR A 61 0.19 8.10 4.77
N GLU A 62 -1.09 8.27 5.10
CA GLU A 62 -1.74 7.45 6.13
C GLU A 62 -1.86 5.97 5.73
N THR A 63 -1.86 5.68 4.42
CA THR A 63 -2.02 4.33 3.86
C THR A 63 -0.69 3.60 3.68
N VAL A 64 0.09 4.01 2.69
CA VAL A 64 1.41 3.47 2.32
C VAL A 64 2.29 4.62 1.82
N TYR A 65 3.60 4.42 1.71
CA TYR A 65 4.46 5.40 1.05
C TYR A 65 4.14 5.49 -0.44
N GLY A 66 3.99 6.72 -0.93
CA GLY A 66 3.74 7.05 -2.34
C GLY A 66 5.01 7.46 -3.05
N LEU A 67 5.09 7.17 -4.35
CA LEU A 67 6.17 7.63 -5.24
C LEU A 67 5.63 8.70 -6.18
N GLY A 68 5.79 9.96 -5.80
CA GLY A 68 5.16 11.11 -6.45
C GLY A 68 5.99 11.70 -7.58
N ALA A 69 5.31 12.08 -8.65
CA ALA A 69 5.80 13.02 -9.66
C ALA A 69 4.66 13.94 -10.10
N ASP A 70 5.00 15.08 -10.72
CA ASP A 70 4.01 16.00 -11.28
C ASP A 70 3.13 15.29 -12.32
N ALA A 71 1.82 15.18 -12.04
CA ALA A 71 0.87 14.49 -12.90
C ALA A 71 0.62 15.21 -14.25
N THR A 72 1.12 16.43 -14.40
CA THR A 72 0.99 17.23 -15.63
C THR A 72 2.20 17.15 -16.56
N ARG A 73 3.25 16.44 -16.16
CA ARG A 73 4.51 16.31 -16.92
C ARG A 73 4.77 14.86 -17.32
N SER A 74 4.68 14.56 -18.62
CA SER A 74 4.90 13.21 -19.14
C SER A 74 6.26 12.62 -18.73
N GLU A 75 7.35 13.36 -18.84
CA GLU A 75 8.69 12.88 -18.43
C GLU A 75 8.76 12.53 -16.94
N ALA A 76 8.11 13.31 -16.08
CA ALA A 76 8.05 13.05 -14.64
C ALA A 76 7.24 11.79 -14.33
N VAL A 77 6.13 11.58 -15.03
CA VAL A 77 5.31 10.37 -14.92
C VAL A 77 6.05 9.13 -15.47
N HIS A 78 6.78 9.27 -16.58
CA HIS A 78 7.69 8.23 -17.07
C HIS A 78 8.76 7.86 -16.04
N GLY A 79 9.25 8.84 -15.27
CA GLY A 79 10.14 8.63 -14.13
C GLY A 79 9.60 7.64 -13.10
N ILE A 80 8.30 7.70 -12.80
CA ILE A 80 7.62 6.74 -11.90
C ILE A 80 7.69 5.32 -12.48
N TYR A 81 7.27 5.16 -13.74
CA TYR A 81 7.26 3.85 -14.40
C TYR A 81 8.67 3.25 -14.49
N LYS A 82 9.66 4.08 -14.83
CA LYS A 82 11.08 3.70 -14.91
C LYS A 82 11.63 3.26 -13.55
N ALA A 83 11.44 4.07 -12.50
CA ALA A 83 11.95 3.75 -11.17
C ALA A 83 11.35 2.45 -10.62
N LYS A 84 10.04 2.25 -10.81
CA LYS A 84 9.33 1.05 -10.33
C LYS A 84 9.53 -0.18 -11.22
N GLN A 85 10.00 -0.01 -12.45
CA GLN A 85 9.91 -1.03 -13.51
C GLN A 85 8.47 -1.53 -13.68
N ARG A 86 7.53 -0.58 -13.75
CA ARG A 86 6.08 -0.82 -13.81
C ARG A 86 5.61 -0.79 -15.28
N PRO A 87 4.70 -1.70 -15.70
CA PRO A 87 4.04 -1.60 -17.00
C PRO A 87 3.27 -0.28 -17.16
N SER A 88 3.39 0.37 -18.32
CA SER A 88 2.76 1.66 -18.61
C SER A 88 1.24 1.58 -18.83
N ASP A 89 0.67 0.38 -18.95
CA ASP A 89 -0.77 0.18 -19.11
C ASP A 89 -1.55 0.25 -17.78
N ASN A 90 -0.85 0.37 -16.64
CA ASN A 90 -1.47 0.42 -15.32
C ASN A 90 -1.58 1.88 -14.84
N PRO A 91 -2.81 2.45 -14.76
CA PRO A 91 -2.99 3.87 -14.46
C PRO A 91 -2.47 4.23 -13.06
N LEU A 92 -2.32 5.52 -12.81
CA LEU A 92 -1.86 6.10 -11.55
C LEU A 92 -2.97 6.90 -10.86
N ILE A 93 -2.94 6.93 -9.53
CA ILE A 93 -3.85 7.77 -8.74
C ILE A 93 -3.21 9.14 -8.55
N ILE A 94 -3.98 10.18 -8.87
CA ILE A 94 -3.60 11.57 -8.64
C ILE A 94 -3.94 11.94 -7.20
N HIS A 95 -2.97 12.56 -6.53
CA HIS A 95 -3.12 13.12 -5.19
C HIS A 95 -3.20 14.64 -5.27
N ILE A 96 -4.17 15.20 -4.56
CA ILE A 96 -4.45 16.64 -4.49
C ILE A 96 -4.41 17.11 -3.03
N ASP A 97 -4.14 18.40 -2.80
CA ASP A 97 -4.18 19.00 -1.47
C ASP A 97 -5.58 19.55 -1.10
N SER A 98 -6.38 19.90 -2.10
CA SER A 98 -7.57 20.73 -1.94
C SER A 98 -8.59 20.56 -3.09
N LEU A 99 -9.86 20.84 -2.83
CA LEU A 99 -10.90 20.84 -3.86
C LEU A 99 -10.65 21.91 -4.94
N PRO A 100 -10.17 23.13 -4.61
CA PRO A 100 -9.71 24.08 -5.62
C PRO A 100 -8.66 23.52 -6.58
N MET A 101 -7.70 22.71 -6.10
CA MET A 101 -6.73 22.05 -6.99
C MET A 101 -7.41 21.05 -7.94
N LEU A 102 -8.35 20.24 -7.44
CA LEU A 102 -9.14 19.33 -8.30
C LEU A 102 -9.91 20.10 -9.36
N GLU A 103 -10.52 21.22 -8.99
CA GLU A 103 -11.30 22.04 -9.91
C GLU A 103 -10.44 22.60 -11.05
N ARG A 104 -9.17 22.95 -10.79
CA ARG A 104 -8.21 23.32 -11.85
C ARG A 104 -7.96 22.19 -12.85
N LEU A 105 -8.03 20.93 -12.41
CA LEU A 105 -7.88 19.77 -13.30
C LEU A 105 -9.14 19.50 -14.11
N LEU A 106 -10.31 19.69 -13.51
CA LEU A 106 -11.60 19.45 -14.15
C LEU A 106 -12.00 20.54 -15.16
N ARG A 107 -11.48 21.76 -15.01
CA ARG A 107 -11.76 22.91 -15.89
C ARG A 107 -10.49 23.47 -16.54
N PRO A 108 -9.87 22.76 -17.50
CA PRO A 108 -8.76 23.30 -18.25
C PRO A 108 -9.20 24.54 -19.04
N GLY A 109 -8.51 25.67 -18.86
CA GLY A 109 -8.71 26.90 -19.65
C GLY A 109 -9.62 28.00 -19.06
N THR A 110 -10.25 27.82 -17.89
CA THR A 110 -10.98 28.91 -17.22
C THR A 110 -10.07 29.64 -16.23
N GLY A 111 -9.59 30.84 -16.61
CA GLY A 111 -8.53 31.59 -15.91
C GLY A 111 -8.84 32.11 -14.49
N THR A 112 -9.96 31.74 -13.87
CA THR A 112 -10.34 32.19 -12.52
C THR A 112 -11.05 31.08 -11.74
N VAL A 113 -10.30 30.42 -10.84
CA VAL A 113 -10.89 29.57 -9.79
C VAL A 113 -10.96 30.43 -8.52
N THR A 114 -12.16 30.86 -8.14
CA THR A 114 -12.38 31.54 -6.86
C THR A 114 -12.39 30.52 -5.72
N THR A 115 -12.04 30.94 -4.50
CA THR A 115 -12.02 30.09 -3.29
C THR A 115 -13.41 29.58 -2.87
N ALA A 116 -14.48 30.14 -3.45
CA ALA A 116 -15.87 29.72 -3.29
C ALA A 116 -16.37 28.96 -4.54
N ALA A 117 -15.55 28.08 -5.11
CA ALA A 117 -15.93 27.33 -6.30
C ALA A 117 -17.00 26.27 -5.96
N PRO A 118 -18.18 26.30 -6.59
CA PRO A 118 -19.16 25.23 -6.43
C PRO A 118 -18.65 23.93 -7.08
N THR A 119 -18.96 22.79 -6.47
CA THR A 119 -18.62 21.41 -6.86
C THR A 119 -19.27 20.94 -8.19
N HIS A 120 -19.71 21.87 -9.05
CA HIS A 120 -20.48 21.57 -10.25
C HIS A 120 -19.74 20.68 -11.26
N SER A 121 -18.41 20.64 -11.23
CA SER A 121 -17.61 19.80 -12.14
C SER A 121 -17.44 18.37 -11.66
N ILE A 122 -17.67 18.10 -10.37
CA ILE A 122 -17.62 16.75 -9.79
C ILE A 122 -19.02 16.14 -9.91
N PRO A 123 -19.17 14.93 -10.48
CA PRO A 123 -20.47 14.25 -10.56
C PRO A 123 -21.17 14.19 -9.20
N PRO A 124 -22.47 14.55 -9.10
CA PRO A 124 -23.19 14.65 -7.82
C PRO A 124 -23.17 13.37 -6.97
N ILE A 125 -23.09 12.21 -7.61
CA ILE A 125 -22.95 10.91 -6.95
C ILE A 125 -21.77 10.85 -5.96
N TYR A 126 -20.71 11.63 -6.18
CA TYR A 126 -19.54 11.62 -5.32
C TYR A 126 -19.60 12.61 -4.15
N HIS A 127 -20.52 13.58 -4.16
CA HIS A 127 -20.61 14.61 -3.12
C HIS A 127 -20.74 14.03 -1.70
N PRO A 128 -21.67 13.08 -1.41
CA PRO A 128 -21.77 12.51 -0.07
C PRO A 128 -20.54 11.70 0.35
N LEU A 129 -19.81 11.12 -0.61
CA LEU A 129 -18.56 10.43 -0.31
C LEU A 129 -17.42 11.40 0.00
N ILE A 130 -17.31 12.49 -0.76
CA ILE A 130 -16.28 13.52 -0.56
C ILE A 130 -16.49 14.18 0.81
N ASP A 131 -17.71 14.60 1.12
CA ASP A 131 -18.04 15.26 2.40
C ASP A 131 -17.72 14.39 3.61
N ARG A 132 -17.89 13.07 3.46
CA ARG A 132 -17.69 12.12 4.56
C ARG A 132 -16.25 11.60 4.67
N PHE A 133 -15.60 11.32 3.55
CA PHE A 133 -14.36 10.53 3.52
C PHE A 133 -13.14 11.29 3.03
N TRP A 134 -13.27 12.54 2.56
CA TRP A 134 -12.14 13.39 2.21
C TRP A 134 -11.91 14.50 3.24
N PRO A 135 -10.63 14.79 3.59
CA PRO A 135 -9.41 14.05 3.25
C PRO A 135 -9.37 12.63 3.86
N GLY A 136 -8.94 11.62 3.11
CA GLY A 136 -8.93 10.24 3.60
C GLY A 136 -8.59 9.14 2.58
N PRO A 137 -8.76 7.86 2.98
CA PRO A 137 -8.39 6.69 2.19
C PRO A 137 -9.43 6.33 1.10
N LEU A 138 -10.09 7.33 0.52
CA LEU A 138 -11.01 7.17 -0.62
C LEU A 138 -10.37 7.67 -1.91
N THR A 139 -10.46 6.87 -2.97
CA THR A 139 -10.16 7.27 -4.34
C THR A 139 -11.43 7.17 -5.17
N ILE A 140 -11.77 8.24 -5.89
CA ILE A 140 -12.92 8.27 -6.80
C ILE A 140 -12.43 8.29 -8.26
N ILE A 141 -13.21 7.71 -9.17
CA ILE A 141 -12.95 7.74 -10.61
C ILE A 141 -13.71 8.90 -11.27
N LEU A 142 -13.00 9.81 -11.93
CA LEU A 142 -13.59 10.96 -12.62
C LEU A 142 -13.37 10.89 -14.13
N PRO A 143 -14.27 11.44 -14.95
CA PRO A 143 -14.02 11.65 -16.36
C PRO A 143 -12.81 12.58 -16.55
N ASN A 144 -11.94 12.25 -17.49
CA ASN A 144 -10.83 13.10 -17.89
C ASN A 144 -11.34 14.17 -18.88
N PRO A 145 -11.36 15.48 -18.54
CA PRO A 145 -11.92 16.49 -19.42
C PRO A 145 -11.11 16.63 -20.72
N SER A 146 -11.78 17.06 -21.78
CA SER A 146 -11.10 17.43 -23.03
C SER A 146 -10.15 18.60 -22.78
N GLY A 147 -8.92 18.51 -23.27
CA GLY A 147 -7.88 19.52 -23.01
C GLY A 147 -7.25 19.43 -21.61
N SER A 148 -7.44 18.32 -20.90
CA SER A 148 -6.80 18.05 -19.61
C SER A 148 -5.30 18.33 -19.64
N HIS A 149 -4.80 18.96 -18.57
CA HIS A 149 -3.37 19.17 -18.36
C HIS A 149 -2.65 17.93 -17.85
N LEU A 150 -3.37 16.83 -17.58
CA LEU A 150 -2.77 15.57 -17.13
C LEU A 150 -1.96 14.94 -18.25
N ALA A 151 -0.77 14.44 -17.90
CA ALA A 151 0.04 13.64 -18.80
C ALA A 151 -0.73 12.35 -19.20
N PRO A 152 -0.76 11.96 -20.50
CA PRO A 152 -1.51 10.80 -20.97
C PRO A 152 -1.17 9.50 -20.21
N GLU A 153 0.10 9.37 -19.82
CA GLU A 153 0.65 8.23 -19.09
C GLU A 153 0.00 8.03 -17.72
N VAL A 154 -0.52 9.10 -17.08
CA VAL A 154 -1.23 8.98 -15.78
C VAL A 154 -2.47 8.11 -15.91
N THR A 155 -3.17 8.25 -17.04
CA THR A 155 -4.44 7.59 -17.32
C THR A 155 -4.27 6.30 -18.12
N SER A 156 -3.07 5.99 -18.60
CA SER A 156 -2.85 4.92 -19.58
C SER A 156 -3.75 5.05 -20.82
N ASN A 157 -4.00 6.29 -21.28
CA ASN A 157 -4.93 6.64 -22.36
C ASN A 157 -6.42 6.35 -22.09
N LEU A 158 -6.81 6.14 -20.83
CA LEU A 158 -8.22 6.01 -20.47
C LEU A 158 -8.93 7.37 -20.50
N THR A 159 -10.25 7.34 -20.72
CA THR A 159 -11.13 8.52 -20.64
C THR A 159 -11.46 8.93 -19.21
N THR A 160 -10.90 8.24 -18.21
CA THR A 160 -11.14 8.46 -16.78
C THR A 160 -9.82 8.43 -16.01
N PHE A 161 -9.77 9.10 -14.86
CA PHE A 161 -8.64 9.07 -13.95
C PHE A 161 -9.09 8.85 -12.50
N GLY A 162 -8.23 8.26 -11.68
CA GLY A 162 -8.45 8.14 -10.25
C GLY A 162 -7.84 9.32 -9.49
N VAL A 163 -8.58 9.89 -8.55
CA VAL A 163 -8.10 10.99 -7.69
C VAL A 163 -8.40 10.74 -6.21
N ARG A 164 -7.52 11.23 -5.35
CA ARG A 164 -7.61 11.14 -3.89
C ARG A 164 -7.09 12.40 -3.22
N MET A 165 -7.75 12.83 -2.16
CA MET A 165 -7.21 13.79 -1.20
C MET A 165 -6.75 13.03 0.05
N PRO A 166 -5.44 12.81 0.26
CA PRO A 166 -4.95 11.98 1.37
C PRO A 166 -5.21 12.65 2.74
N ALA A 167 -5.55 11.86 3.76
CA ALA A 167 -5.72 12.39 5.12
C ALA A 167 -4.41 12.95 5.70
N SER A 168 -3.27 12.34 5.34
CA SER A 168 -1.95 12.77 5.80
C SER A 168 -1.74 14.28 5.55
N PRO A 169 -1.62 15.08 6.63
CA PRO A 169 -1.39 16.51 6.49
C PRO A 169 -0.03 16.80 5.84
N LEU A 170 0.99 15.98 6.10
CA LEU A 170 2.30 16.07 5.48
C LEU A 170 2.24 15.84 3.95
N ALA A 171 1.48 14.82 3.50
CA ALA A 171 1.30 14.59 2.07
C ALA A 171 0.60 15.78 1.40
N ARG A 172 -0.48 16.31 2.01
CA ARG A 172 -1.16 17.51 1.52
C ARG A 172 -0.23 18.73 1.53
N LEU A 173 0.58 18.91 2.57
CA LEU A 173 1.57 19.99 2.66
C LEU A 173 2.58 19.93 1.53
N LEU A 174 3.10 18.75 1.21
CA LEU A 174 4.03 18.56 0.08
C LEU A 174 3.36 18.92 -1.25
N ILE A 175 2.14 18.43 -1.50
CA ILE A 175 1.36 18.71 -2.71
C ILE A 175 1.10 20.22 -2.84
N HIS A 176 0.73 20.87 -1.72
CA HIS A 176 0.52 22.31 -1.62
C HIS A 176 1.81 23.09 -1.90
N ALA A 177 2.91 22.73 -1.25
CA ALA A 177 4.21 23.37 -1.43
C ALA A 177 4.78 23.20 -2.84
N ALA A 178 4.46 22.08 -3.50
CA ALA A 178 4.77 21.83 -4.91
C ALA A 178 3.90 22.67 -5.86
N ASP A 179 2.67 22.99 -5.44
CA ASP A 179 1.57 23.52 -6.26
C ASP A 179 1.36 22.69 -7.53
N ARG A 180 1.37 21.36 -7.38
CA ARG A 180 1.20 20.40 -8.46
C ARG A 180 0.37 19.20 -8.01
N PRO A 181 -0.59 18.72 -8.83
CA PRO A 181 -1.19 17.42 -8.60
C PRO A 181 -0.12 16.34 -8.73
N LEU A 182 -0.08 15.37 -7.81
CA LEU A 182 0.96 14.35 -7.81
C LEU A 182 0.40 13.00 -8.26
N ALA A 183 0.90 12.45 -9.36
CA ALA A 183 0.67 11.06 -9.69
C ALA A 183 1.53 10.22 -8.73
N ALA A 184 0.92 9.37 -7.90
CA ALA A 184 1.65 8.64 -6.87
C ALA A 184 1.09 7.23 -6.65
N PRO A 185 1.67 6.19 -7.29
CA PRO A 185 1.48 4.81 -6.85
C PRO A 185 2.28 4.54 -5.57
N SER A 186 2.14 3.34 -5.00
CA SER A 186 2.97 2.87 -3.88
C SER A 186 4.47 2.92 -4.22
N ALA A 187 5.35 3.20 -3.26
CA ALA A 187 6.78 3.44 -3.50
C ALA A 187 7.68 2.19 -3.48
N ASN A 188 7.18 1.06 -3.97
CA ASN A 188 7.92 -0.21 -4.08
C ASN A 188 8.39 -0.50 -5.50
N ALA A 189 9.33 -1.42 -5.68
CA ALA A 189 9.54 -2.05 -6.99
C ALA A 189 8.27 -2.80 -7.41
N SER A 190 7.98 -2.90 -8.71
CA SER A 190 6.79 -3.60 -9.21
C SER A 190 6.70 -5.03 -8.62
N THR A 191 5.47 -5.53 -8.46
CA THR A 191 5.07 -6.82 -7.83
C THR A 191 5.35 -6.98 -6.33
N LYS A 192 6.36 -6.31 -5.76
CA LYS A 192 6.69 -6.42 -4.32
C LYS A 192 5.58 -5.91 -3.39
N PRO A 193 5.57 -6.30 -2.09
CA PRO A 193 4.71 -5.70 -1.07
C PRO A 193 4.78 -4.17 -1.03
N SER A 194 3.68 -3.48 -0.73
CA SER A 194 3.70 -2.01 -0.63
C SER A 194 4.58 -1.55 0.55
N PRO A 195 5.26 -0.39 0.46
CA PRO A 195 6.13 0.08 1.52
C PRO A 195 5.35 0.88 2.57
N THR A 196 5.52 0.51 3.83
CA THR A 196 4.92 1.19 4.99
C THR A 196 5.94 1.99 5.82
N THR A 197 7.22 1.97 5.45
CA THR A 197 8.31 2.74 6.10
C THR A 197 9.28 3.27 5.04
N ALA A 198 10.09 4.27 5.41
CA ALA A 198 11.12 4.83 4.53
C ALA A 198 12.19 3.79 4.15
N GLU A 199 12.51 2.88 5.07
CA GLU A 199 13.48 1.80 4.85
C GLU A 199 12.99 0.83 3.77
N HIS A 200 11.69 0.50 3.76
CA HIS A 200 11.08 -0.30 2.69
C HIS A 200 11.23 0.35 1.32
N VAL A 201 11.06 1.68 1.24
CA VAL A 201 11.26 2.45 0.01
C VAL A 201 12.73 2.43 -0.41
N TYR A 202 13.63 2.69 0.54
CA TYR A 202 15.07 2.72 0.28
C TYR A 202 15.56 1.37 -0.25
N HIS A 203 15.16 0.26 0.40
CA HIS A 203 15.51 -1.09 -0.04
C HIS A 203 15.12 -1.35 -1.50
N ASP A 204 13.95 -0.88 -1.94
CA ASP A 204 13.46 -1.15 -3.29
C ASP A 204 13.95 -0.17 -4.35
N LEU A 205 14.12 1.11 -3.99
CA LEU A 205 14.31 2.21 -4.95
C LEU A 205 15.65 2.94 -4.81
N LYS A 206 16.56 2.49 -3.94
CA LYS A 206 17.92 3.03 -3.84
C LYS A 206 18.61 3.05 -5.22
N GLY A 207 19.18 4.19 -5.57
CA GLY A 207 19.84 4.44 -6.86
C GLY A 207 18.87 4.66 -8.03
N ARG A 208 17.55 4.58 -7.80
CA ARG A 208 16.51 4.85 -8.82
C ARG A 208 15.77 6.16 -8.59
N ILE A 209 15.80 6.67 -7.36
CA ILE A 209 15.19 7.94 -6.94
C ILE A 209 16.18 8.74 -6.10
N ASN A 210 16.02 10.06 -6.05
CA ASN A 210 16.98 10.92 -5.36
C ASN A 210 16.60 11.16 -3.91
N LEU A 211 15.30 11.22 -3.60
CA LEU A 211 14.82 11.68 -2.30
C LEU A 211 13.67 10.82 -1.76
N ILE A 212 13.78 10.47 -0.47
CA ILE A 212 12.75 9.85 0.36
C ILE A 212 12.51 10.76 1.56
N LEU A 213 11.28 11.21 1.74
CA LEU A 213 10.84 11.87 2.97
C LEU A 213 10.45 10.81 3.99
N ASP A 214 11.12 10.78 5.15
CA ASP A 214 10.82 9.84 6.23
C ASP A 214 9.89 10.49 7.27
N GLY A 215 8.61 10.14 7.21
CA GLY A 215 7.61 10.52 8.22
C GLY A 215 7.35 9.44 9.27
N GLY A 216 8.16 8.37 9.31
CA GLY A 216 7.92 7.20 10.14
C GLY A 216 6.96 6.18 9.50
N PRO A 217 6.53 5.16 10.26
CA PRO A 217 5.62 4.11 9.76
C PRO A 217 4.22 4.64 9.43
N CYS A 218 3.59 4.09 8.38
CA CYS A 218 2.20 4.39 8.02
C CYS A 218 1.20 3.85 9.05
N GLY A 219 0.06 4.54 9.21
CA GLY A 219 -0.96 4.20 10.21
C GLY A 219 -1.88 3.03 9.82
N VAL A 220 -2.34 3.00 8.56
CA VAL A 220 -3.35 2.03 8.08
C VAL A 220 -2.71 0.77 7.48
N GLY A 221 -1.66 0.92 6.67
CA GLY A 221 -0.89 -0.20 6.09
C GLY A 221 -1.52 -0.89 4.88
N VAL A 222 -2.74 -0.55 4.47
CA VAL A 222 -3.35 -0.95 3.18
C VAL A 222 -3.72 0.27 2.35
N GLU A 223 -3.82 0.12 1.03
CA GLU A 223 -4.14 1.24 0.13
C GLU A 223 -5.59 1.72 0.22
N SER A 224 -5.88 2.87 -0.40
CA SER A 224 -7.22 3.45 -0.47
C SER A 224 -8.25 2.55 -1.16
N THR A 225 -9.50 2.64 -0.70
CA THR A 225 -10.66 2.10 -1.41
C THR A 225 -10.84 2.89 -2.71
N VAL A 226 -10.98 2.20 -3.83
CA VAL A 226 -11.22 2.83 -5.14
C VAL A 226 -12.65 2.55 -5.56
N VAL A 227 -13.41 3.61 -5.84
CA VAL A 227 -14.82 3.52 -6.21
C VAL A 227 -15.10 4.18 -7.54
N ASP A 228 -16.02 3.58 -8.29
CA ASP A 228 -16.55 4.04 -9.55
C ASP A 228 -18.05 4.32 -9.42
N GLY A 229 -18.40 5.60 -9.35
CA GLY A 229 -19.76 6.10 -9.43
C GLY A 229 -20.16 6.54 -10.84
N LEU A 230 -19.34 6.29 -11.86
CA LEU A 230 -19.70 6.51 -13.26
C LEU A 230 -20.47 5.31 -13.85
N SER A 231 -20.42 4.16 -13.18
CA SER A 231 -21.24 2.98 -13.48
C SER A 231 -22.58 3.02 -12.74
N ASP A 232 -23.57 2.34 -13.30
CA ASP A 232 -24.84 2.06 -12.63
C ASP A 232 -25.09 0.53 -12.62
N PRO A 233 -25.10 -0.13 -11.45
CA PRO A 233 -24.86 0.44 -10.12
C PRO A 233 -23.40 0.90 -9.90
N PRO A 234 -23.13 1.78 -8.92
CA PRO A 234 -21.76 2.12 -8.52
C PRO A 234 -20.98 0.87 -8.07
N ALA A 235 -19.66 0.89 -8.26
CA ALA A 235 -18.80 -0.26 -8.00
C ALA A 235 -17.56 0.07 -7.16
N ILE A 236 -17.16 -0.86 -6.28
CA ILE A 236 -15.85 -0.86 -5.64
C ILE A 236 -14.88 -1.57 -6.58
N LEU A 237 -13.88 -0.85 -7.10
CA LEU A 237 -12.84 -1.40 -7.98
C LEU A 237 -11.65 -1.95 -7.21
N ARG A 238 -11.45 -1.48 -5.97
CA ARG A 238 -10.42 -2.00 -5.06
C ARG A 238 -10.85 -1.82 -3.61
N PRO A 239 -10.82 -2.87 -2.77
CA PRO A 239 -11.09 -2.74 -1.35
C PRO A 239 -9.89 -2.07 -0.65
N GLY A 240 -10.17 -1.28 0.37
CA GLY A 240 -9.18 -0.51 1.12
C GLY A 240 -9.72 -0.06 2.48
N GLY A 241 -9.29 1.12 2.94
CA GLY A 241 -9.65 1.63 4.27
C GLY A 241 -11.11 2.02 4.49
N ILE A 242 -11.96 2.01 3.46
CA ILE A 242 -13.40 2.32 3.54
C ILE A 242 -14.23 1.15 3.05
N GLY A 243 -15.25 0.84 3.83
CA GLY A 243 -16.15 -0.28 3.66
C GLY A 243 -17.26 -0.20 2.65
N ILE A 244 -17.76 -1.37 2.24
CA ILE A 244 -18.97 -1.44 1.43
C ILE A 244 -20.20 -0.99 2.23
N GLU A 245 -20.30 -1.39 3.50
CA GLU A 245 -21.42 -0.98 4.35
C GLU A 245 -21.36 0.52 4.68
N GLU A 246 -20.16 1.06 4.85
CA GLU A 246 -19.95 2.51 5.00
C GLU A 246 -20.36 3.30 3.75
N LEU A 247 -20.03 2.79 2.56
CA LEU A 247 -20.44 3.38 1.29
C LEU A 247 -21.96 3.32 1.12
N ARG A 248 -22.61 2.21 1.47
CA ARG A 248 -24.07 2.04 1.36
C ARG A 248 -24.88 3.00 2.24
N MET A 249 -24.27 3.56 3.28
CA MET A 249 -24.89 4.62 4.09
C MET A 249 -24.92 5.99 3.42
N CYS A 250 -24.26 6.16 2.26
CA CYS A 250 -24.19 7.42 1.54
C CYS A 250 -25.25 7.47 0.44
N SER A 251 -25.87 8.64 0.26
CA SER A 251 -26.92 8.82 -0.74
C SER A 251 -26.43 8.50 -2.16
N GLY A 252 -27.17 7.67 -2.88
CA GLY A 252 -26.84 7.19 -4.23
C GLY A 252 -25.90 5.98 -4.28
N TRP A 253 -25.36 5.54 -3.13
CA TRP A 253 -24.45 4.39 -3.03
C TRP A 253 -25.10 3.18 -2.36
N GLU A 254 -26.41 3.21 -2.09
CA GLU A 254 -27.14 2.18 -1.36
C GLU A 254 -27.05 0.80 -2.04
N ASN A 255 -26.92 0.77 -3.37
CA ASN A 255 -26.80 -0.43 -4.19
C ASN A 255 -25.37 -0.72 -4.68
N VAL A 256 -24.34 -0.12 -4.07
CA VAL A 256 -22.94 -0.32 -4.49
C VAL A 256 -22.57 -1.81 -4.51
N GLN A 257 -21.84 -2.20 -5.56
CA GLN A 257 -21.42 -3.58 -5.81
C GLN A 257 -19.91 -3.77 -5.71
N VAL A 258 -19.49 -5.00 -5.49
CA VAL A 258 -18.08 -5.40 -5.58
C VAL A 258 -17.73 -5.60 -7.06
N GLY A 259 -16.90 -4.72 -7.60
CA GLY A 259 -16.41 -4.75 -9.00
C GLY A 259 -14.99 -5.30 -9.14
N TYR A 260 -14.45 -5.93 -8.09
CA TYR A 260 -13.14 -6.58 -8.11
C TYR A 260 -13.28 -8.09 -7.96
N HIS A 261 -12.25 -8.80 -8.43
CA HIS A 261 -12.08 -10.23 -8.16
C HIS A 261 -10.81 -10.43 -7.33
N ASP A 262 -10.79 -11.48 -6.50
CA ASP A 262 -9.64 -11.81 -5.65
C ASP A 262 -8.45 -12.37 -6.46
N GLY A 263 -8.68 -12.80 -7.70
CA GLY A 263 -7.65 -13.15 -8.67
C GLY A 263 -7.12 -11.96 -9.49
N THR A 264 -6.08 -12.19 -10.27
CA THR A 264 -5.63 -11.25 -11.32
C THR A 264 -6.61 -11.30 -12.50
N LEU A 265 -7.04 -10.14 -13.01
CA LEU A 265 -7.82 -10.09 -14.26
C LEU A 265 -7.08 -10.82 -15.40
N ASP A 266 -7.84 -11.43 -16.31
CA ASP A 266 -7.28 -12.01 -17.54
C ASP A 266 -6.47 -10.97 -18.32
N VAL A 267 -5.37 -11.41 -18.95
CA VAL A 267 -4.37 -10.57 -19.64
C VAL A 267 -4.98 -9.59 -20.67
N ARG A 268 -6.19 -9.88 -21.15
CA ARG A 268 -6.92 -9.13 -22.19
C ARG A 268 -7.72 -7.93 -21.68
N GLU A 269 -7.95 -7.78 -20.37
CA GLU A 269 -8.74 -6.65 -19.84
C GLU A 269 -7.86 -5.45 -19.47
N VAL A 270 -8.35 -4.24 -19.77
CA VAL A 270 -7.67 -2.97 -19.45
C VAL A 270 -8.05 -2.54 -18.04
N PRO A 271 -7.09 -2.39 -17.10
CA PRO A 271 -7.40 -2.08 -15.71
C PRO A 271 -7.87 -0.63 -15.58
N ARG A 272 -9.07 -0.42 -15.02
CA ARG A 272 -9.62 0.93 -14.75
C ARG A 272 -9.00 1.59 -13.51
N ALA A 273 -8.43 0.79 -12.61
CA ALA A 273 -7.79 1.24 -11.39
C ALA A 273 -6.51 0.42 -11.08
N PRO A 274 -5.57 0.98 -10.30
CA PRO A 274 -4.37 0.24 -9.89
C PRO A 274 -4.72 -0.96 -9.02
N GLY A 275 -4.05 -2.09 -9.28
CA GLY A 275 -4.16 -3.30 -8.44
C GLY A 275 -5.10 -4.38 -8.97
N MET A 276 -5.60 -4.26 -10.21
CA MET A 276 -6.58 -5.20 -10.80
C MET A 276 -5.95 -6.31 -11.68
N LYS A 277 -4.94 -6.00 -12.49
CA LYS A 277 -4.45 -6.90 -13.56
C LYS A 277 -3.27 -7.78 -13.20
N TYR A 278 -2.29 -7.25 -12.46
CA TYR A 278 -1.03 -7.95 -12.23
C TYR A 278 -0.98 -8.62 -10.86
N ARG A 279 -0.12 -9.63 -10.70
CA ARG A 279 0.21 -10.15 -9.38
C ARG A 279 0.86 -9.02 -8.58
N HIS A 280 0.22 -8.66 -7.47
CA HIS A 280 0.60 -7.56 -6.61
C HIS A 280 0.81 -8.10 -5.20
N TYR A 281 1.71 -7.44 -4.45
CA TYR A 281 1.95 -7.75 -3.04
C TYR A 281 2.69 -9.05 -2.77
N SER A 282 3.27 -9.67 -3.80
CA SER A 282 3.94 -10.95 -3.65
C SER A 282 5.38 -10.77 -3.17
N PRO A 283 5.74 -11.33 -2.00
CA PRO A 283 7.14 -11.49 -1.63
C PRO A 283 7.85 -12.44 -2.62
N LYS A 284 9.18 -12.55 -2.52
CA LYS A 284 9.95 -13.56 -3.26
C LYS A 284 9.53 -14.97 -2.85
N ALA A 285 9.30 -15.15 -1.55
CA ALA A 285 8.86 -16.41 -0.97
C ALA A 285 7.47 -16.84 -1.48
N ARG A 286 7.23 -18.16 -1.55
CA ARG A 286 5.90 -18.68 -1.87
C ARG A 286 4.96 -18.45 -0.68
N VAL A 287 3.86 -17.75 -0.90
CA VAL A 287 2.84 -17.54 0.14
C VAL A 287 1.74 -18.60 0.05
N ILE A 288 1.42 -19.24 1.17
CA ILE A 288 0.30 -20.16 1.37
C ILE A 288 -0.63 -19.55 2.41
N LEU A 289 -1.85 -19.23 1.99
CA LEU A 289 -2.89 -18.65 2.85
C LEU A 289 -3.80 -19.76 3.38
N PHE A 290 -4.03 -19.78 4.69
CA PHE A 290 -5.06 -20.60 5.31
C PHE A 290 -6.29 -19.79 5.61
N GLU A 291 -7.44 -20.37 5.34
CA GLU A 291 -8.71 -19.71 5.62
C GLU A 291 -8.94 -19.55 7.14
N PRO A 292 -9.73 -18.55 7.57
CA PRO A 292 -9.85 -18.16 8.98
C PRO A 292 -10.44 -19.23 9.90
N ASP A 293 -11.09 -20.25 9.32
CA ASP A 293 -11.68 -21.39 10.01
C ASP A 293 -10.79 -22.65 9.97
N ALA A 294 -9.54 -22.53 9.51
CA ALA A 294 -8.61 -23.64 9.47
C ALA A 294 -8.19 -24.08 10.88
N ASP A 295 -8.29 -25.38 11.15
CA ASP A 295 -7.91 -25.96 12.43
C ASP A 295 -6.40 -25.89 12.65
N GLU A 296 -5.96 -25.24 13.74
CA GLU A 296 -4.53 -25.03 14.05
C GLU A 296 -3.74 -26.35 14.06
N THR A 297 -4.32 -27.44 14.57
CA THR A 297 -3.65 -28.75 14.63
C THR A 297 -3.48 -29.35 13.23
N ALA A 298 -4.50 -29.24 12.38
CA ALA A 298 -4.42 -29.67 10.98
C ALA A 298 -3.40 -28.84 10.20
N VAL A 299 -3.35 -27.53 10.41
CA VAL A 299 -2.35 -26.63 9.82
C VAL A 299 -0.94 -27.03 10.28
N SER A 300 -0.72 -27.19 11.59
CA SER A 300 0.59 -27.58 12.14
C SER A 300 1.10 -28.90 11.53
N LYS A 301 0.22 -29.91 11.41
CA LYS A 301 0.53 -31.18 10.74
C LYS A 301 0.88 -30.99 9.26
N HIS A 302 0.16 -30.12 8.55
CA HIS A 302 0.44 -29.82 7.16
C HIS A 302 1.80 -29.14 6.98
N VAL A 303 2.10 -28.12 7.78
CA VAL A 303 3.39 -27.41 7.75
C VAL A 303 4.54 -28.34 8.10
N ARG A 304 4.38 -29.20 9.12
CA ARG A 304 5.40 -30.22 9.45
C ARG A 304 5.64 -31.18 8.28
N LYS A 305 4.59 -31.65 7.63
CA LYS A 305 4.70 -32.53 6.47
C LYS A 305 5.42 -31.84 5.30
N ASP A 306 5.13 -30.57 5.04
CA ASP A 306 5.82 -29.79 4.02
C ASP A 306 7.31 -29.60 4.32
N LEU A 307 7.67 -29.44 5.60
CA LEU A 307 9.07 -29.34 6.03
C LEU A 307 9.83 -30.66 5.89
N GLU A 308 9.16 -31.79 6.08
CA GLU A 308 9.70 -33.16 5.90
C GLU A 308 9.82 -33.53 4.42
N ASP A 309 8.94 -32.99 3.56
CA ASP A 309 8.95 -33.26 2.14
C ASP A 309 10.08 -32.50 1.42
N SER A 310 11.17 -33.22 1.14
CA SER A 310 12.31 -32.70 0.38
C SER A 310 11.94 -32.12 -1.00
N ALA A 311 10.80 -32.52 -1.60
CA ALA A 311 10.33 -31.98 -2.89
C ALA A 311 9.74 -30.57 -2.76
N VAL A 312 9.28 -30.17 -1.57
CA VAL A 312 8.84 -28.80 -1.29
C VAL A 312 10.03 -27.84 -1.32
N GLY A 313 11.24 -28.34 -1.03
CA GLY A 313 12.48 -27.58 -1.12
C GLY A 313 12.62 -26.46 -0.08
N ALA A 314 11.70 -26.38 0.89
CA ALA A 314 11.72 -25.37 1.94
C ALA A 314 12.80 -25.73 2.99
N HIS A 315 13.87 -24.93 3.03
CA HIS A 315 14.90 -24.99 4.06
C HIS A 315 14.56 -24.07 5.22
N THR A 316 13.91 -22.96 4.88
CA THR A 316 13.51 -21.93 5.82
C THR A 316 12.06 -21.54 5.55
N ILE A 317 11.24 -21.49 6.59
CA ILE A 317 9.83 -21.09 6.48
C ILE A 317 9.52 -19.86 7.31
N GLY A 318 8.53 -19.10 6.87
CA GLY A 318 7.90 -18.00 7.59
C GLY A 318 6.51 -18.38 8.07
N ILE A 319 6.14 -17.94 9.26
CA ILE A 319 4.80 -18.05 9.85
C ILE A 319 4.30 -16.64 10.16
N VAL A 320 3.18 -16.25 9.57
CA VAL A 320 2.52 -14.97 9.81
C VAL A 320 1.21 -15.23 10.51
N ARG A 321 1.16 -14.94 11.81
CA ARG A 321 0.01 -15.22 12.69
C ARG A 321 -0.83 -13.97 12.93
N THR A 322 -2.12 -14.18 13.14
CA THR A 322 -3.11 -13.15 13.45
C THR A 322 -3.83 -13.45 14.77
N LYS A 323 -4.95 -14.17 14.78
CA LYS A 323 -5.84 -14.27 15.95
C LYS A 323 -5.76 -15.60 16.70
N GLN A 324 -5.69 -16.70 15.98
CA GLN A 324 -5.91 -18.05 16.52
C GLN A 324 -4.60 -18.82 16.69
N TRP A 325 -3.65 -18.67 15.76
CA TRP A 325 -2.42 -19.46 15.81
C TRP A 325 -1.51 -19.02 16.94
N LYS A 326 -1.05 -20.00 17.72
CA LYS A 326 -0.07 -19.79 18.80
C LYS A 326 1.33 -19.62 18.23
N GLU A 327 2.22 -19.04 19.04
CA GLU A 327 3.63 -18.89 18.69
C GLU A 327 4.25 -20.23 18.30
N GLY A 328 4.88 -20.24 17.13
CA GLY A 328 5.49 -21.42 16.54
C GLY A 328 4.53 -22.43 15.94
N LEU A 329 3.21 -22.19 15.92
CA LEU A 329 2.20 -23.05 15.27
C LEU A 329 2.29 -24.53 15.71
N GLY A 330 2.58 -24.77 16.98
CA GLY A 330 2.77 -26.13 17.52
C GLY A 330 4.02 -26.86 17.01
N LEU A 331 4.97 -26.16 16.36
CA LEU A 331 6.24 -26.71 15.90
C LEU A 331 7.36 -26.60 16.93
N ILE A 332 7.19 -25.76 17.96
CA ILE A 332 8.12 -25.65 19.09
C ILE A 332 7.99 -26.93 19.94
N SER A 333 9.11 -27.62 20.15
CA SER A 333 9.18 -28.81 21.02
C SER A 333 9.20 -28.44 22.50
N ASP A 334 8.87 -29.40 23.37
CA ASP A 334 8.96 -29.25 24.84
C ASP A 334 10.41 -29.15 25.37
N ASP A 335 11.40 -29.51 24.57
CA ASP A 335 12.83 -29.31 24.87
C ASP A 335 13.19 -27.81 24.71
N PRO A 336 14.12 -27.23 25.50
CA PRO A 336 14.34 -25.78 25.51
C PRO A 336 14.96 -25.30 24.20
N MET A 337 14.09 -25.02 23.23
CA MET A 337 14.41 -24.31 22.00
C MET A 337 14.64 -22.83 22.35
N THR A 338 15.83 -22.32 22.02
CA THR A 338 16.11 -20.88 22.13
C THR A 338 15.35 -20.13 21.04
N LEU A 339 14.26 -19.47 21.44
CA LEU A 339 13.61 -18.42 20.66
C LEU A 339 14.52 -17.18 20.65
N GLU A 340 14.99 -16.80 19.47
CA GLU A 340 15.79 -15.60 19.28
C GLU A 340 14.91 -14.48 18.73
N THR A 341 14.81 -13.35 19.43
CA THR A 341 14.13 -12.15 18.91
C THR A 341 15.06 -11.40 17.97
N LEU A 342 14.58 -11.09 16.76
CA LEU A 342 15.39 -10.42 15.74
C LEU A 342 15.08 -8.92 15.68
N PRO A 343 16.10 -8.06 15.42
CA PRO A 343 15.88 -6.65 15.13
C PRO A 343 15.07 -6.52 13.84
N SER A 344 13.89 -5.93 13.93
CA SER A 344 13.04 -5.68 12.77
C SER A 344 12.23 -4.41 13.03
N PRO A 345 11.78 -3.68 11.97
CA PRO A 345 10.72 -2.68 12.09
C PRO A 345 9.46 -3.24 12.78
N PHE A 346 9.37 -4.56 12.88
CA PHE A 346 8.36 -5.34 13.55
C PHE A 346 8.88 -5.93 14.87
N LYS A 347 8.25 -5.59 16.01
CA LYS A 347 8.75 -5.96 17.36
C LYS A 347 8.64 -7.44 17.73
N SER A 348 7.95 -8.26 16.96
CA SER A 348 7.60 -9.66 17.30
C SER A 348 8.11 -10.68 16.28
N LEU A 349 9.20 -10.38 15.56
CA LEU A 349 9.86 -11.38 14.72
C LEU A 349 10.76 -12.27 15.58
N VAL A 350 10.42 -13.55 15.68
CA VAL A 350 11.19 -14.55 16.42
C VAL A 350 11.69 -15.64 15.48
N LYS A 351 12.86 -16.19 15.80
CA LYS A 351 13.49 -17.27 15.07
C LYS A 351 13.66 -18.48 15.98
N PHE A 352 13.34 -19.66 15.46
CA PHE A 352 13.63 -20.94 16.09
C PHE A 352 13.98 -21.98 15.01
N SER A 353 14.31 -23.21 15.43
CA SER A 353 14.61 -24.31 14.51
C SER A 353 13.69 -25.48 14.78
N VAL A 354 13.38 -26.28 13.76
CA VAL A 354 12.60 -27.50 13.91
C VAL A 354 13.50 -28.68 13.53
N PRO A 355 13.82 -29.60 14.48
CA PRO A 355 14.59 -30.80 14.17
C PRO A 355 13.70 -31.80 13.42
N LEU A 356 14.16 -32.26 12.26
CA LEU A 356 13.48 -33.26 11.43
C LEU A 356 14.42 -34.42 11.14
N GLN A 357 13.87 -35.63 10.98
CA GLN A 357 14.66 -36.78 10.55
C GLN A 357 15.08 -36.60 9.08
N ASP A 358 16.35 -36.87 8.80
CA ASP A 358 16.87 -36.89 7.44
C ASP A 358 16.17 -37.98 6.62
N VAL A 359 15.98 -37.74 5.32
CA VAL A 359 15.34 -38.67 4.37
C VAL A 359 16.14 -39.98 4.25
N SER A 360 17.44 -39.93 4.56
CA SER A 360 18.32 -41.10 4.65
C SER A 360 18.16 -41.93 5.94
N GLY A 361 17.44 -41.41 6.95
CA GLY A 361 17.21 -42.05 8.25
C GLY A 361 18.42 -42.05 9.19
N THR A 362 19.56 -41.45 8.81
CA THR A 362 20.82 -41.54 9.58
C THR A 362 21.20 -40.27 10.34
N GLY A 363 20.42 -39.18 10.26
CA GLY A 363 20.72 -37.91 10.91
C GLY A 363 19.49 -37.02 11.18
N THR A 364 19.70 -35.92 11.90
CA THR A 364 18.68 -34.89 12.16
C THR A 364 19.07 -33.61 11.43
N VAL A 365 18.16 -33.04 10.63
CA VAL A 365 18.34 -31.75 9.96
C VAL A 365 17.49 -30.70 10.67
N ASN A 366 18.09 -29.56 10.99
CA ASN A 366 17.37 -28.43 11.57
C ASN A 366 16.90 -27.50 10.45
N LYS A 367 15.59 -27.28 10.36
CA LYS A 367 14.98 -26.29 9.46
C LYS A 367 14.72 -24.99 10.21
N GLY A 368 15.03 -23.85 9.59
CA GLY A 368 14.83 -22.54 10.19
C GLY A 368 13.37 -22.11 10.11
N VAL A 369 12.83 -21.57 11.20
CA VAL A 369 11.47 -21.01 11.24
C VAL A 369 11.52 -19.58 11.74
N PHE A 370 10.87 -18.68 11.00
CA PHE A 370 10.65 -17.30 11.36
C PHE A 370 9.18 -17.09 11.65
N ASP A 371 8.83 -16.65 12.84
CA ASP A 371 7.46 -16.43 13.27
C ASP A 371 7.23 -14.96 13.57
N CYS A 372 6.10 -14.43 13.10
CA CYS A 372 5.70 -13.06 13.38
C CYS A 372 4.21 -13.00 13.73
N HIS A 373 3.88 -12.20 14.76
CA HIS A 373 2.50 -11.98 15.20
C HIS A 373 2.01 -10.58 14.86
N LEU A 374 1.08 -10.48 13.90
CA LEU A 374 0.53 -9.23 13.39
C LEU A 374 -0.38 -8.48 14.38
N GLY A 375 -0.75 -9.13 15.48
CA GLY A 375 -1.74 -8.63 16.45
C GLY A 375 -3.11 -9.25 16.23
N THR A 376 -4.02 -8.98 17.16
CA THR A 376 -5.36 -9.59 17.22
C THR A 376 -6.46 -8.68 16.67
N ASP A 377 -6.23 -7.38 16.56
CA ASP A 377 -7.16 -6.43 15.96
C ASP A 377 -6.85 -6.20 14.46
N LEU A 378 -7.87 -5.83 13.68
CA LEU A 378 -7.73 -5.68 12.22
C LEU A 378 -6.79 -4.53 11.83
N GLU A 379 -6.71 -3.48 12.64
CA GLU A 379 -5.84 -2.32 12.36
C GLU A 379 -4.37 -2.71 12.48
N SER A 380 -4.01 -3.45 13.53
CA SER A 380 -2.67 -4.00 13.71
C SER A 380 -2.31 -4.98 12.61
N ILE A 381 -3.25 -5.82 12.19
CA ILE A 381 -3.04 -6.77 11.09
C ILE A 381 -2.79 -6.03 9.77
N ALA A 382 -3.63 -5.06 9.42
CA ALA A 382 -3.46 -4.25 8.20
C ALA A 382 -2.14 -3.47 8.20
N ARG A 383 -1.79 -2.85 9.34
CA ARG A 383 -0.56 -2.09 9.54
C ARG A 383 0.70 -2.95 9.44
N GLY A 384 0.65 -4.18 9.96
CA GLY A 384 1.78 -5.09 10.01
C GLY A 384 1.96 -5.95 8.76
N LEU A 385 0.91 -6.14 7.96
CA LEU A 385 0.88 -7.14 6.87
C LEU A 385 2.08 -7.03 5.91
N PHE A 386 2.28 -5.87 5.28
CA PHE A 386 3.37 -5.72 4.31
C PHE A 386 4.75 -5.74 4.97
N SER A 387 4.87 -5.22 6.19
CA SER A 387 6.11 -5.26 6.96
C SER A 387 6.51 -6.71 7.28
N ALA A 388 5.55 -7.56 7.65
CA ALA A 388 5.80 -8.98 7.90
C ALA A 388 6.24 -9.70 6.62
N LEU A 389 5.53 -9.52 5.50
CA LEU A 389 5.94 -10.13 4.23
C LEU A 389 7.34 -9.70 3.79
N ARG A 390 7.71 -8.43 4.03
CA ARG A 390 9.06 -7.92 3.75
C ARG A 390 10.11 -8.48 4.71
N ALA A 391 9.80 -8.56 6.00
CA ALA A 391 10.69 -9.15 6.98
C ALA A 391 11.00 -10.62 6.66
N MET A 392 10.03 -11.36 6.13
CA MET A 392 10.24 -12.72 5.63
C MET A 392 11.17 -12.77 4.41
N ASP A 393 11.01 -11.84 3.46
CA ASP A 393 11.93 -11.70 2.31
C ASP A 393 13.36 -11.34 2.72
N ASP A 394 13.54 -10.55 3.78
CA ASP A 394 14.85 -10.16 4.32
C ASP A 394 15.59 -11.32 4.99
N GLN A 395 14.86 -12.36 5.39
CA GLN A 395 15.41 -13.60 5.96
C GLN A 395 15.55 -14.72 4.92
N ASP A 396 15.30 -14.43 3.64
CA ASP A 396 15.34 -15.38 2.52
C ASP A 396 14.54 -16.67 2.82
N VAL A 397 13.33 -16.53 3.38
CA VAL A 397 12.45 -17.69 3.58
C VAL A 397 11.93 -18.23 2.24
N ASP A 398 11.78 -19.54 2.13
CA ASP A 398 11.32 -20.20 0.91
C ASP A 398 9.78 -20.15 0.79
N VAL A 399 9.09 -20.38 1.90
CA VAL A 399 7.63 -20.48 2.00
C VAL A 399 7.14 -19.69 3.21
N ILE A 400 6.08 -18.90 3.03
CA ILE A 400 5.38 -18.16 4.09
C ILE A 400 3.98 -18.76 4.25
N TYR A 401 3.69 -19.28 5.44
CA TYR A 401 2.36 -19.71 5.85
C TYR A 401 1.67 -18.57 6.58
N VAL A 402 0.48 -18.18 6.11
CA VAL A 402 -0.25 -17.03 6.64
C VAL A 402 -1.61 -17.45 7.18
N GLU A 403 -1.91 -17.01 8.39
CA GLU A 403 -3.21 -17.14 9.01
C GLU A 403 -4.19 -16.08 8.45
N GLY A 404 -5.25 -16.53 7.77
CA GLY A 404 -6.31 -15.66 7.28
C GLY A 404 -7.17 -15.05 8.40
N VAL A 405 -7.84 -13.94 8.08
CA VAL A 405 -8.79 -13.27 8.98
C VAL A 405 -10.21 -13.37 8.44
N SER A 406 -11.19 -13.53 9.33
CA SER A 406 -12.61 -13.55 8.92
C SER A 406 -12.99 -12.23 8.25
N ASP A 407 -13.31 -12.29 6.96
CA ASP A 407 -13.81 -11.18 6.15
C ASP A 407 -15.34 -11.06 6.19
N ARG A 408 -16.02 -11.88 7.02
CA ARG A 408 -17.47 -11.84 7.23
C ARG A 408 -17.95 -10.62 7.99
N THR A 409 -17.06 -9.96 8.72
CA THR A 409 -17.36 -8.81 9.58
C THR A 409 -16.19 -7.84 9.55
N GLY A 410 -16.36 -6.70 8.88
CA GLY A 410 -15.42 -5.58 8.94
C GLY A 410 -14.72 -5.29 7.62
N ASP A 411 -14.77 -4.03 7.24
CA ASP A 411 -14.33 -3.51 5.95
C ASP A 411 -12.82 -3.62 5.73
N LEU A 412 -12.05 -3.42 6.80
CA LEU A 412 -10.60 -3.59 6.79
C LEU A 412 -10.19 -5.06 6.61
N ALA A 413 -11.01 -6.01 7.05
CA ALA A 413 -10.73 -7.44 6.87
C ALA A 413 -10.81 -7.83 5.39
N ALA A 414 -11.80 -7.31 4.64
CA ALA A 414 -11.90 -7.53 3.21
C ALA A 414 -10.68 -6.96 2.45
N ALA A 415 -10.18 -5.79 2.86
CA ALA A 415 -8.96 -5.22 2.29
C ALA A 415 -7.74 -6.12 2.58
N VAL A 416 -7.53 -6.54 3.82
CA VAL A 416 -6.44 -7.45 4.23
C VAL A 416 -6.50 -8.77 3.46
N MET A 417 -7.66 -9.44 3.43
CA MET A 417 -7.83 -10.71 2.72
C MET A 417 -7.61 -10.55 1.22
N ASN A 418 -8.05 -9.46 0.60
CA ASN A 418 -7.76 -9.20 -0.80
C ASN A 418 -6.24 -9.07 -1.06
N ARG A 419 -5.47 -8.44 -0.16
CA ARG A 419 -4.00 -8.36 -0.28
C ARG A 419 -3.34 -9.72 -0.08
N LEU A 420 -3.80 -10.50 0.89
CA LEU A 420 -3.30 -11.84 1.15
C LEU A 420 -3.58 -12.80 -0.01
N ARG A 421 -4.80 -12.84 -0.54
CA ARG A 421 -5.16 -13.68 -1.69
C ARG A 421 -4.37 -13.32 -2.95
N LYS A 422 -4.08 -12.03 -3.18
CA LYS A 422 -3.21 -11.57 -4.27
C LYS A 422 -1.73 -11.91 -4.07
N ALA A 423 -1.26 -11.94 -2.83
CA ALA A 423 0.09 -12.36 -2.50
C ALA A 423 0.26 -13.88 -2.63
N ALA A 424 -0.75 -14.63 -2.18
CA ALA A 424 -0.80 -16.08 -2.11
C ALA A 424 -0.65 -16.75 -3.49
N GLY A 425 0.16 -17.81 -3.53
CA GLY A 425 0.18 -18.75 -4.65
C GLY A 425 -0.82 -19.90 -4.50
N ALA A 426 -1.33 -20.12 -3.27
CA ALA A 426 -2.33 -21.12 -2.94
C ALA A 426 -3.13 -20.70 -1.70
N GLU A 427 -4.41 -21.08 -1.66
CA GLU A 427 -5.32 -20.89 -0.52
C GLU A 427 -5.86 -22.26 -0.07
N LEU A 428 -5.79 -22.55 1.23
CA LEU A 428 -6.09 -23.86 1.80
C LEU A 428 -7.19 -23.79 2.86
N LYS A 429 -8.11 -24.77 2.80
CA LYS A 429 -9.18 -25.00 3.77
C LYS A 429 -8.92 -26.31 4.49
N LEU A 430 -8.28 -26.26 5.65
CA LEU A 430 -8.02 -27.45 6.46
C LEU A 430 -9.00 -27.50 7.64
N LYS A 431 -10.00 -28.37 7.53
CA LYS A 431 -10.93 -28.63 8.64
C LYS A 431 -10.46 -29.86 9.42
N SER A 432 -10.73 -29.90 10.73
CA SER A 432 -10.54 -31.13 11.50
C SER A 432 -11.43 -32.23 10.92
N LEU A 433 -10.86 -33.42 10.68
CA LEU A 433 -11.61 -34.62 10.31
C LEU A 433 -12.47 -35.12 11.48
#